data_AF-A0A973SEH3-F1
#
_entry.id   AF-A0A973SEH3-F1
#
_cell.length_a   1.000
_cell.length_b   1.000
_cell.length_c   1.000
_cell.angle_alpha   90.00
_cell.angle_beta   90.00
_cell.angle_gamma   90.00
#
_symmetry.space_group_name_H-M   'P 1'
#
loop_
_entity.id
_entity.type
_entity.pdbx_description
1 polymer ?
#
loop_
_entity_poly.entity_id
_entity_poly.type
_entity_poly.pdbx_seq_one_letter_code
_entity_poly.pdbx_strand_id
1 'polypeptide(L)'
;MEAAEEAEDLLLIYFAGHGLTDRRGQLHLALCDTRWDRLAFTALPYETVRGVCLDSNARNRVVIVDSCFSGRATGTALGGAGDQLANRLEVEGTYILTSAHANSTALSLPGEPHTAFTGRLLNLLRDGVPEAGPVLAMGEIYRRLHTRLKAEGLPAPQQRGTATADQLALVRNRSAAVSSALPKEIRDGLRSRFANIRLGAVNELATWLPHADRRQAAAARSALQPLADDDNPSVAATAGALLAKVSVSPPKQKRTTDKVVEFFRRTDGQIVRGVVTKLTARRAFVRLEEGVEGQIRFHELAERPIEIPEQVVKVGEEIFVKVIGIDLDRHRIWLSRKQANAGLTGDAEGDLYDPALYGMAATYDAEGDFVYPEGFDPEASEWLEGYDTQREAWEQQHAEMRARYEAHQRYVAAVRKDEKPQAAGAG
;
A
#
# COMPACT_ATOMS: atom_id res chain seq x y z
N MET A 1 10.40 -17.52 7.53
CA MET A 1 10.86 -18.46 8.57
C MET A 1 11.88 -17.79 9.45
N GLU A 2 12.95 -17.20 8.90
CA GLU A 2 13.96 -16.39 9.64
C GLU A 2 13.35 -15.40 10.66
N ALA A 3 12.40 -14.54 10.25
CA ALA A 3 11.75 -13.60 11.16
C ALA A 3 10.98 -14.24 12.33
N ALA A 4 10.54 -15.50 12.21
CA ALA A 4 9.85 -16.22 13.29
C ALA A 4 10.82 -16.85 14.29
N GLU A 5 12.03 -17.20 13.83
CA GLU A 5 13.13 -17.71 14.66
C GLU A 5 13.79 -16.59 15.47
N GLU A 6 13.93 -15.40 14.87
CA GLU A 6 14.55 -14.22 15.49
C GLU A 6 13.63 -13.45 16.45
N ALA A 7 12.31 -13.56 16.29
CA ALA A 7 11.37 -12.79 17.08
C ALA A 7 11.26 -13.33 18.52
N GLU A 8 11.67 -12.51 19.50
CA GLU A 8 11.57 -12.85 20.93
C GLU A 8 10.32 -12.25 21.61
N ASP A 9 9.93 -11.02 21.26
CA ASP A 9 8.83 -10.30 21.93
C ASP A 9 7.52 -10.33 21.11
N LEU A 10 7.58 -9.90 19.85
CA LEU A 10 6.43 -9.87 18.94
C LEU A 10 6.80 -10.40 17.56
N LEU A 11 6.08 -11.44 17.12
CA LEU A 11 6.00 -11.83 15.71
C LEU A 11 4.71 -11.24 15.11
N LEU A 12 4.86 -10.33 14.14
CA LEU A 12 3.73 -9.79 13.36
C LEU A 12 3.78 -10.33 11.93
N ILE A 13 2.77 -11.11 11.55
CA ILE A 13 2.56 -11.56 10.17
C ILE A 13 1.37 -10.79 9.62
N TYR A 14 1.61 -10.07 8.52
CA TYR A 14 0.57 -9.34 7.82
C TYR A 14 0.53 -9.81 6.36
N PHE A 15 -0.62 -10.33 5.93
CA PHE A 15 -0.86 -10.70 4.54
C PHE A 15 -2.03 -9.89 3.98
N ALA A 16 -1.83 -9.28 2.81
CA ALA A 16 -2.89 -8.67 2.03
C ALA A 16 -2.80 -9.17 0.59
N GLY A 17 -3.88 -9.76 0.08
CA GLY A 17 -3.89 -10.36 -1.25
C GLY A 17 -5.08 -11.30 -1.45
N HIS A 18 -5.00 -12.15 -2.48
CA HIS A 18 -6.08 -13.10 -2.76
C HIS A 18 -6.01 -14.32 -1.85
N GLY A 19 -7.16 -14.67 -1.28
CA GLY A 19 -7.35 -15.91 -0.54
C GLY A 19 -8.13 -16.87 -1.41
N LEU A 20 -7.57 -18.06 -1.63
CA LEU A 20 -8.13 -19.10 -2.47
C LEU A 20 -8.45 -20.31 -1.60
N THR A 21 -9.47 -21.08 -1.97
CA THR A 21 -9.83 -22.29 -1.23
C THR A 21 -9.79 -23.49 -2.14
N ASP A 22 -9.14 -24.55 -1.68
CA ASP A 22 -9.10 -25.81 -2.42
C ASP A 22 -10.43 -26.59 -2.28
N ARG A 23 -10.50 -27.76 -2.94
CA ARG A 23 -11.66 -28.67 -2.86
C ARG A 23 -11.94 -29.22 -1.46
N ARG A 24 -10.96 -29.14 -0.54
CA ARG A 24 -11.08 -29.56 0.87
C ARG A 24 -11.47 -28.38 1.78
N GLY A 25 -11.64 -27.19 1.22
CA GLY A 25 -11.96 -25.97 1.94
C GLY A 25 -10.77 -25.33 2.67
N GLN A 26 -9.53 -25.74 2.38
CA GLN A 26 -8.34 -25.19 2.99
C GLN A 26 -7.96 -23.85 2.36
N LEU A 27 -7.66 -22.86 3.21
CA LEU A 27 -7.25 -21.53 2.79
C LEU A 27 -5.80 -21.55 2.27
N HIS A 28 -5.62 -21.01 1.07
CA HIS A 28 -4.35 -20.76 0.43
C HIS A 28 -4.21 -19.25 0.18
N LEU A 29 -3.04 -18.70 0.47
CA LEU A 29 -2.67 -17.32 0.24
C LEU A 29 -1.98 -17.24 -1.12
N ALA A 30 -2.56 -16.48 -2.05
CA ALA A 30 -2.01 -16.35 -3.39
C ALA A 30 -0.71 -15.53 -3.39
N LEU A 31 0.24 -15.99 -4.21
CA LEU A 31 1.49 -15.36 -4.56
C LEU A 31 1.43 -14.91 -6.03
N CYS A 32 2.43 -14.15 -6.49
CA CYS A 32 2.43 -13.55 -7.83
C CYS A 32 2.32 -14.55 -8.98
N ASP A 33 2.73 -15.80 -8.76
CA ASP A 33 2.75 -16.92 -9.71
C ASP A 33 1.71 -18.00 -9.39
N THR A 34 0.75 -17.71 -8.50
CA THR A 34 -0.27 -18.68 -8.11
C THR A 34 -1.20 -19.04 -9.27
N ARG A 35 -1.32 -20.35 -9.52
CA ARG A 35 -2.26 -20.92 -10.47
C ARG A 35 -3.41 -21.64 -9.78
N TRP A 36 -4.62 -21.36 -10.21
CA TRP A 36 -5.86 -21.85 -9.59
C TRP A 36 -6.07 -23.36 -9.78
N ASP A 37 -5.51 -23.93 -10.84
CA ASP A 37 -5.51 -25.36 -11.13
C ASP A 37 -4.45 -26.14 -10.33
N ARG A 38 -3.50 -25.45 -9.69
CA ARG A 38 -2.34 -26.05 -8.99
C ARG A 38 -2.04 -25.41 -7.63
N LEU A 39 -3.07 -24.99 -6.90
CA LEU A 39 -2.96 -24.29 -5.61
C LEU A 39 -1.99 -24.95 -4.61
N ALA A 40 -1.99 -26.27 -4.52
CA ALA A 40 -1.15 -27.02 -3.57
C ALA A 40 0.37 -26.80 -3.76
N PHE A 41 0.80 -26.33 -4.93
CA PHE A 41 2.20 -26.14 -5.27
C PHE A 41 2.56 -24.67 -5.56
N THR A 42 1.58 -23.87 -6.00
CA THR A 42 1.83 -22.50 -6.47
C THR A 42 1.30 -21.44 -5.52
N ALA A 43 0.54 -21.80 -4.49
CA ALA A 43 0.04 -20.89 -3.46
C ALA A 43 0.62 -21.29 -2.10
N LEU A 44 0.65 -20.35 -1.15
CA LEU A 44 1.10 -20.62 0.21
C LEU A 44 -0.08 -21.16 1.04
N PRO A 45 -0.06 -22.42 1.50
CA PRO A 45 -1.10 -22.91 2.41
C PRO A 45 -1.09 -22.11 3.71
N TYR A 46 -2.25 -21.66 4.19
CA TYR A 46 -2.33 -20.94 5.45
C TYR A 46 -1.83 -21.78 6.64
N GLU A 47 -1.98 -23.10 6.55
CA GLU A 47 -1.47 -24.05 7.54
C GLU A 47 0.05 -23.94 7.74
N THR A 48 0.79 -23.61 6.69
CA THR A 48 2.24 -23.35 6.79
C THR A 48 2.53 -22.09 7.60
N VAL A 49 1.76 -21.01 7.39
CA VAL A 49 1.87 -19.78 8.18
C VAL A 49 1.52 -20.04 9.64
N ARG A 50 0.49 -20.85 9.88
CA ARG A 50 0.08 -21.30 11.20
C ARG A 50 1.20 -22.08 11.90
N GLY A 51 1.82 -23.04 11.22
CA GLY A 51 2.97 -23.78 11.76
C GLY A 51 4.11 -22.85 12.18
N VAL A 52 4.50 -21.92 11.30
CA VAL A 52 5.55 -20.93 11.58
C VAL A 52 5.22 -20.06 12.82
N CYS A 53 3.95 -19.71 13.03
CA CYS A 53 3.55 -18.99 14.24
C CYS A 53 3.74 -19.85 15.49
N LEU A 54 3.31 -21.12 15.45
CA LEU A 54 3.39 -22.03 16.59
C LEU A 54 4.83 -22.36 16.98
N ASP A 55 5.71 -22.48 15.99
CA ASP A 55 7.12 -22.82 16.18
C ASP A 55 7.98 -21.59 16.57
N SER A 56 7.45 -20.38 16.49
CA SER A 56 8.18 -19.16 16.86
C SER A 56 8.47 -19.09 18.35
N ASN A 57 9.59 -18.47 18.73
CA ASN A 57 9.93 -18.18 20.13
C ASN A 57 9.28 -16.90 20.67
N ALA A 58 8.54 -16.16 19.85
CA ALA A 58 7.99 -14.86 20.24
C ALA A 58 6.99 -15.00 21.41
N ARG A 59 7.03 -14.09 22.38
CA ARG A 59 6.01 -14.08 23.46
C ARG A 59 4.62 -13.77 22.92
N ASN A 60 4.54 -12.84 21.97
CA ASN A 60 3.30 -12.42 21.34
C ASN A 60 3.34 -12.70 19.84
N ARG A 61 2.24 -13.20 19.29
CA ARG A 61 2.12 -13.54 17.86
C ARG A 61 0.85 -12.90 17.32
N VAL A 62 0.98 -11.99 16.38
CA VAL A 62 -0.14 -11.31 15.73
C VAL A 62 -0.17 -11.70 14.27
N VAL A 63 -1.30 -12.23 13.81
CA VAL A 63 -1.53 -12.60 12.40
C VAL A 63 -2.69 -11.77 11.88
N ILE A 64 -2.43 -10.95 10.87
CA ILE A 64 -3.46 -10.15 10.18
C ILE A 64 -3.57 -10.68 8.75
N VAL A 65 -4.77 -11.15 8.38
CA VAL A 65 -5.04 -11.73 7.06
C VAL A 65 -6.13 -10.92 6.37
N ASP A 66 -5.72 -10.11 5.41
CA ASP A 66 -6.61 -9.37 4.53
C ASP A 66 -6.76 -10.06 3.17
N SER A 67 -7.67 -11.02 3.12
CA SER A 67 -7.95 -11.80 1.92
C SER A 67 -9.39 -12.30 1.89
N CYS A 68 -9.87 -12.68 0.70
CA CYS A 68 -11.13 -13.42 0.59
C CYS A 68 -11.08 -14.70 1.43
N PHE A 69 -12.21 -15.08 2.02
CA PHE A 69 -12.34 -16.28 2.88
C PHE A 69 -11.41 -16.30 4.11
N SER A 70 -10.81 -15.17 4.46
CA SER A 70 -9.84 -15.05 5.56
C SER A 70 -10.43 -15.49 6.91
N GLY A 71 -11.74 -15.34 7.14
CA GLY A 71 -12.39 -15.85 8.35
C GLY A 71 -12.35 -17.38 8.52
N ARG A 72 -11.85 -18.15 7.55
CA ARG A 72 -11.53 -19.58 7.75
C ARG A 72 -10.27 -19.79 8.59
N ALA A 73 -9.40 -18.79 8.66
CA ALA A 73 -8.24 -18.77 9.56
C ALA A 73 -8.65 -18.69 11.04
N THR A 74 -9.87 -18.21 11.35
CA THR A 74 -10.37 -18.17 12.74
C THR A 74 -11.14 -19.45 13.13
N GLY A 75 -11.73 -20.15 12.16
CA GLY A 75 -12.58 -21.34 12.36
C GLY A 75 -11.84 -22.68 12.38
N THR A 76 -10.60 -22.74 11.90
CA THR A 76 -9.74 -23.91 12.12
C THR A 76 -9.31 -23.90 13.59
N ALA A 77 -9.86 -24.80 14.40
CA ALA A 77 -9.24 -25.15 15.66
C ALA A 77 -7.78 -25.52 15.38
N LEU A 78 -6.89 -25.26 16.33
CA LEU A 78 -5.47 -25.58 16.22
C LEU A 78 -5.18 -27.12 16.21
N GLY A 79 -6.16 -27.94 15.84
CA GLY A 79 -6.07 -29.38 15.61
C GLY A 79 -6.83 -29.75 14.34
N GLY A 80 -6.23 -30.61 13.52
CA GLY A 80 -6.82 -31.09 12.29
C GLY A 80 -8.19 -31.75 12.50
N ALA A 81 -8.95 -31.89 11.41
CA ALA A 81 -10.24 -32.57 11.37
C ALA A 81 -10.08 -34.00 11.91
N GLY A 82 -10.42 -34.20 13.19
CA GLY A 82 -10.33 -35.50 13.84
C GLY A 82 -10.34 -35.48 15.36
N ASP A 83 -9.97 -34.38 16.03
CA ASP A 83 -9.75 -34.45 17.48
C ASP A 83 -10.60 -33.44 18.28
N GLN A 84 -11.82 -33.86 18.61
CA GLN A 84 -12.69 -33.18 19.58
C GLN A 84 -12.10 -33.18 21.01
N LEU A 85 -10.93 -33.79 21.23
CA LEU A 85 -10.21 -33.79 22.51
C LEU A 85 -9.03 -32.79 22.56
N ALA A 86 -8.60 -32.23 21.42
CA ALA A 86 -7.43 -31.34 21.31
C ALA A 86 -7.76 -29.84 21.47
N ASN A 87 -8.88 -29.51 22.11
CA ASN A 87 -9.30 -28.12 22.36
C ASN A 87 -8.52 -27.45 23.51
N ARG A 88 -7.26 -27.86 23.77
CA ARG A 88 -6.57 -27.61 25.03
C ARG A 88 -5.11 -27.16 24.96
N LEU A 89 -4.60 -26.80 23.79
CA LEU A 89 -3.29 -26.14 23.66
C LEU A 89 -3.39 -24.97 22.68
N GLU A 90 -4.21 -23.98 23.03
CA GLU A 90 -4.08 -22.64 22.46
C GLU A 90 -2.79 -22.02 23.02
N VAL A 91 -1.81 -21.74 22.17
CA VAL A 91 -0.56 -21.07 22.58
C VAL A 91 -0.92 -19.68 23.11
N GLU A 92 -0.56 -19.40 24.36
CA GLU A 92 -0.79 -18.10 25.00
C GLU A 92 -0.14 -16.97 24.19
N GLY A 93 -0.81 -15.82 24.09
CA GLY A 93 -0.28 -14.63 23.42
C GLY A 93 -0.46 -14.60 21.89
N THR A 94 -1.39 -15.39 21.34
CA THR A 94 -1.69 -15.39 19.89
C THR A 94 -2.94 -14.57 19.59
N TYR A 95 -2.87 -13.69 18.60
CA TYR A 95 -3.99 -12.88 18.10
C TYR A 95 -4.11 -12.96 16.59
N ILE A 96 -5.28 -13.34 16.08
CA ILE A 96 -5.62 -13.39 14.66
C ILE A 96 -6.67 -12.34 14.36
N LEU A 97 -6.46 -11.53 13.32
CA LEU A 97 -7.39 -10.54 12.80
C LEU A 97 -7.60 -10.77 11.30
N THR A 98 -8.85 -10.91 10.86
CA THR A 98 -9.16 -11.16 9.45
C THR A 98 -10.09 -10.10 8.89
N SER A 99 -9.96 -9.80 7.59
CA SER A 99 -10.73 -8.71 6.96
C SER A 99 -12.20 -9.04 6.69
N ALA A 100 -12.54 -10.33 6.59
CA ALA A 100 -13.89 -10.78 6.28
C ALA A 100 -14.27 -12.06 7.03
N HIS A 101 -15.56 -12.39 7.01
CA HIS A 101 -16.08 -13.67 7.50
C HIS A 101 -15.59 -14.85 6.62
N ALA A 102 -15.70 -16.08 7.13
CA ALA A 102 -15.22 -17.29 6.46
C ALA A 102 -15.81 -17.53 5.06
N ASN A 103 -16.98 -16.95 4.78
CA ASN A 103 -17.73 -17.12 3.53
C ASN A 103 -17.89 -15.79 2.77
N SER A 104 -17.05 -14.79 3.05
CA SER A 104 -17.15 -13.46 2.47
C SER A 104 -15.85 -13.03 1.80
N THR A 105 -15.98 -12.20 0.76
CA THR A 105 -14.85 -11.65 0.01
C THR A 105 -14.29 -10.41 0.69
N ALA A 106 -12.97 -10.26 0.68
CA ALA A 106 -12.33 -8.99 0.98
C ALA A 106 -12.57 -8.05 -0.21
N LEU A 107 -12.91 -6.79 0.07
CA LEU A 107 -13.31 -5.84 -0.97
C LEU A 107 -12.18 -4.84 -1.24
N SER A 108 -11.85 -4.63 -2.51
CA SER A 108 -11.05 -3.48 -2.97
C SER A 108 -12.01 -2.50 -3.64
N LEU A 109 -12.09 -1.27 -3.11
CA LEU A 109 -12.98 -0.24 -3.65
C LEU A 109 -12.30 0.50 -4.81
N PRO A 110 -13.01 0.80 -5.91
CA PRO A 110 -12.43 1.55 -7.02
C PRO A 110 -11.85 2.89 -6.58
N GLY A 111 -10.60 3.18 -6.97
CA GLY A 111 -9.92 4.44 -6.66
C GLY A 111 -9.25 4.51 -5.28
N GLU A 112 -9.39 3.48 -4.44
CA GLU A 112 -8.66 3.40 -3.17
C GLU A 112 -7.31 2.71 -3.33
N PRO A 113 -6.24 3.19 -2.67
CA PRO A 113 -4.88 2.64 -2.81
C PRO A 113 -4.66 1.30 -2.07
N HIS A 114 -5.64 0.89 -1.26
CA HIS A 114 -5.61 -0.31 -0.44
C HIS A 114 -6.97 -0.98 -0.47
N THR A 115 -7.05 -2.24 -0.05
CA THR A 115 -8.34 -2.90 0.21
C THR A 115 -9.14 -2.08 1.23
N ALA A 116 -10.45 -2.29 1.28
CA ALA A 116 -11.35 -1.64 2.22
C ALA A 116 -10.85 -1.83 3.67
N PHE A 117 -10.52 -3.07 4.07
CA PHE A 117 -10.02 -3.36 5.41
C PHE A 117 -8.66 -2.69 5.68
N THR A 118 -7.66 -2.92 4.81
CA THR A 118 -6.31 -2.37 4.97
C THR A 118 -6.33 -0.84 5.04
N GLY A 119 -7.10 -0.19 4.16
CA GLY A 119 -7.22 1.26 4.14
C GLY A 119 -7.75 1.82 5.46
N ARG A 120 -8.80 1.23 6.03
CA ARG A 120 -9.37 1.68 7.31
C ARG A 120 -8.44 1.37 8.49
N LEU A 121 -7.74 0.23 8.47
CA LEU A 121 -6.74 -0.11 9.49
C LEU A 121 -5.59 0.90 9.47
N LEU A 122 -5.03 1.20 8.30
CA LEU A 122 -3.95 2.17 8.17
C LEU A 122 -4.38 3.57 8.61
N ASN A 123 -5.58 4.02 8.24
CA ASN A 123 -6.12 5.31 8.70
C ASN A 123 -6.26 5.33 10.22
N LEU A 124 -6.83 4.28 10.82
CA LEU A 124 -6.96 4.17 12.28
C LEU A 124 -5.61 4.23 13.00
N LEU A 125 -4.60 3.50 12.52
CA LEU A 125 -3.27 3.50 13.14
C LEU A 125 -2.53 4.82 12.92
N ARG A 126 -2.78 5.50 11.79
CA ARG A 126 -2.14 6.77 11.41
C ARG A 126 -2.73 7.96 12.17
N ASP A 127 -4.04 8.01 12.29
CA ASP A 127 -4.76 9.13 12.90
C ASP A 127 -4.91 8.95 14.41
N GLY A 128 -4.99 7.68 14.85
CA GLY A 128 -5.26 7.32 16.23
C GLY A 128 -6.72 7.50 16.61
N VAL A 129 -7.03 7.26 17.88
CA VAL A 129 -8.40 7.30 18.41
C VAL A 129 -8.46 8.35 19.54
N PRO A 130 -9.16 9.48 19.36
CA PRO A 130 -9.14 10.60 20.32
C PRO A 130 -9.54 10.25 21.76
N GLU A 131 -10.43 9.27 21.92
CA GLU A 131 -10.97 8.83 23.21
C GLU A 131 -10.26 7.60 23.79
N ALA A 132 -9.33 7.00 23.03
CA ALA A 132 -8.58 5.86 23.52
C ALA A 132 -7.39 6.30 24.38
N GLY A 133 -6.88 5.35 25.17
CA GLY A 133 -5.67 5.55 25.97
C GLY A 133 -4.42 5.86 25.14
N PRO A 134 -3.25 6.03 25.80
CA PRO A 134 -1.99 6.39 25.13
C PRO A 134 -1.47 5.31 24.15
N VAL A 135 -2.01 4.11 24.22
CA VAL A 135 -1.70 2.98 23.35
C VAL A 135 -2.98 2.41 22.75
N LEU A 136 -2.87 1.89 21.52
CA LEU A 136 -3.94 1.14 20.87
C LEU A 136 -3.62 -0.35 20.99
N ALA A 137 -4.39 -1.03 21.85
CA ALA A 137 -4.34 -2.48 21.98
C ALA A 137 -5.12 -3.17 20.86
N MET A 138 -4.81 -4.44 20.59
CA MET A 138 -5.45 -5.23 19.54
C MET A 138 -6.98 -5.23 19.64
N GLY A 139 -7.54 -5.39 20.85
CA GLY A 139 -8.99 -5.37 21.07
C GLY A 139 -9.63 -4.00 20.81
N GLU A 140 -8.92 -2.88 21.05
CA GLU A 140 -9.41 -1.54 20.70
C GLU A 140 -9.38 -1.32 19.18
N ILE A 141 -8.29 -1.74 18.53
CA ILE A 141 -8.15 -1.68 17.06
C ILE A 141 -9.29 -2.45 16.40
N TYR A 142 -9.55 -3.68 16.83
CA TYR A 142 -10.66 -4.49 16.32
C TYR A 142 -12.01 -3.82 16.53
N ARG A 143 -12.34 -3.37 17.76
CA ARG A 143 -13.65 -2.76 18.04
C ARG A 143 -13.92 -1.54 17.16
N ARG A 144 -12.91 -0.69 16.97
CA ARG A 144 -13.02 0.51 16.15
C ARG A 144 -13.12 0.17 14.66
N LEU A 145 -12.34 -0.78 14.17
CA LEU A 145 -12.44 -1.28 12.80
C LEU A 145 -13.80 -1.92 12.51
N HIS A 146 -14.26 -2.78 13.41
CA HIS A 146 -15.54 -3.48 13.28
C HIS A 146 -16.71 -2.48 13.21
N THR A 147 -16.74 -1.51 14.13
CA THR A 147 -17.77 -0.45 14.12
C THR A 147 -17.72 0.36 12.82
N ARG A 148 -16.53 0.74 12.36
CA ARG A 148 -16.36 1.56 11.16
C ARG A 148 -16.77 0.81 9.88
N LEU A 149 -16.26 -0.41 9.69
CA LEU A 149 -16.57 -1.22 8.50
C LEU A 149 -18.06 -1.56 8.44
N LYS A 150 -18.68 -1.88 9.58
CA LYS A 150 -20.13 -2.12 9.66
C LYS A 150 -20.95 -0.87 9.31
N ALA A 151 -20.53 0.32 9.77
CA ALA A 151 -21.21 1.57 9.46
C ALA A 151 -21.11 1.95 7.97
N GLU A 152 -19.99 1.61 7.33
CA GLU A 152 -19.77 1.83 5.89
C GLU A 152 -20.39 0.71 5.00
N GLY A 153 -21.09 -0.28 5.58
CA GLY A 153 -21.68 -1.40 4.84
C GLY A 153 -20.66 -2.39 4.27
N LEU A 154 -19.43 -2.37 4.78
CA LEU A 154 -18.31 -3.20 4.32
C LEU A 154 -18.22 -4.52 5.11
N PRO A 155 -17.50 -5.53 4.59
CA PRO A 155 -17.27 -6.79 5.30
C PRO A 155 -16.73 -6.56 6.73
N ALA A 156 -17.38 -7.20 7.70
CA ALA A 156 -16.99 -7.08 9.10
C ALA A 156 -15.75 -7.96 9.39
N PRO A 157 -14.71 -7.41 10.03
CA PRO A 157 -13.52 -8.15 10.37
C PRO A 157 -13.83 -9.19 11.45
N GLN A 158 -13.03 -10.25 11.54
CA GLN A 158 -13.11 -11.25 12.62
C GLN A 158 -11.85 -11.20 13.47
N GLN A 159 -11.97 -11.55 14.74
CA GLN A 159 -10.82 -11.69 15.64
C GLN A 159 -10.85 -13.05 16.34
N ARG A 160 -9.67 -13.56 16.69
CA ARG A 160 -9.48 -14.66 17.63
C ARG A 160 -8.22 -14.40 18.43
N GLY A 161 -8.35 -14.21 19.74
CA GLY A 161 -7.22 -14.02 20.65
C GLY A 161 -7.19 -15.11 21.71
N THR A 162 -6.00 -15.45 22.20
CA THR A 162 -5.80 -16.36 23.32
C THR A 162 -5.34 -15.58 24.57
N ALA A 163 -5.77 -16.01 25.76
CA ALA A 163 -5.43 -15.37 27.03
C ALA A 163 -5.64 -13.84 27.03
N THR A 164 -4.57 -13.05 27.21
CA THR A 164 -4.59 -11.58 27.26
C THR A 164 -4.14 -10.92 25.95
N ALA A 165 -4.12 -11.66 24.83
CA ALA A 165 -3.62 -11.14 23.56
C ALA A 165 -4.44 -9.95 23.01
N ASP A 166 -5.69 -9.78 23.45
CA ASP A 166 -6.53 -8.61 23.16
C ASP A 166 -6.01 -7.31 23.81
N GLN A 167 -5.31 -7.44 24.93
CA GLN A 167 -4.70 -6.33 25.67
C GLN A 167 -3.32 -5.93 25.12
N LEU A 168 -2.78 -6.70 24.17
CA LEU A 168 -1.49 -6.43 23.56
C LEU A 168 -1.49 -5.05 22.88
N ALA A 169 -0.67 -4.14 23.40
CA ALA A 169 -0.47 -2.80 22.85
C ALA A 169 0.35 -2.87 21.56
N LEU A 170 -0.31 -2.70 20.41
CA LEU A 170 0.36 -2.79 19.10
C LEU A 170 1.09 -1.50 18.74
N VAL A 171 0.44 -0.35 18.95
CA VAL A 171 1.00 0.96 18.59
C VAL A 171 0.70 2.03 19.64
N ARG A 172 1.51 3.09 19.67
CA ARG A 172 1.16 4.31 20.40
C ARG A 172 -0.01 5.01 19.71
N ASN A 173 -0.98 5.45 20.50
CA ASN A 173 -2.12 6.20 19.99
C ASN A 173 -1.68 7.61 19.57
N ARG A 174 -1.60 7.85 18.26
CA ARG A 174 -1.17 9.14 17.72
C ARG A 174 -2.11 10.27 18.10
N SER A 175 -3.42 10.02 18.22
CA SER A 175 -4.38 11.03 18.67
C SER A 175 -4.15 11.44 20.13
N ALA A 176 -3.78 10.50 21.01
CA ALA A 176 -3.38 10.83 22.37
C ALA A 176 -2.08 11.66 22.42
N ALA A 177 -1.11 11.36 21.55
CA ALA A 177 0.11 12.16 21.43
C ALA A 177 -0.16 13.57 20.89
N VAL A 178 -1.08 13.71 19.94
CA VAL A 178 -1.55 15.00 19.40
C VAL A 178 -2.28 15.79 20.50
N SER A 179 -3.20 15.18 21.23
CA SER A 179 -3.87 15.83 22.37
C SER A 179 -2.88 16.30 23.43
N SER A 180 -1.83 15.51 23.70
CA SER A 180 -0.77 15.85 24.67
C SER A 180 0.06 17.09 24.31
N ALA A 181 0.06 17.49 23.03
CA ALA A 181 0.84 18.64 22.54
C ALA A 181 0.22 20.00 22.89
N LEU A 182 -1.07 20.03 23.26
CA LEU A 182 -1.70 21.24 23.79
C LEU A 182 -1.32 21.42 25.27
N PRO A 183 -1.13 22.65 25.76
CA PRO A 183 -1.10 22.93 27.20
C PRO A 183 -2.28 22.28 27.91
N LYS A 184 -2.03 21.74 29.11
CA LYS A 184 -3.03 20.94 29.84
C LYS A 184 -4.28 21.76 30.13
N GLU A 185 -4.09 23.03 30.48
CA GLU A 185 -5.13 23.99 30.83
C GLU A 185 -6.08 24.23 29.64
N ILE A 186 -5.52 24.46 28.45
CA ILE A 186 -6.30 24.60 27.21
C ILE A 186 -7.04 23.30 26.90
N ARG A 187 -6.36 22.16 26.97
CA ARG A 187 -6.96 20.84 26.65
C ARG A 187 -8.14 20.52 27.57
N ASP A 188 -7.98 20.72 28.88
CA ASP A 188 -9.01 20.46 29.88
C ASP A 188 -10.17 21.46 29.72
N GLY A 189 -9.85 22.72 29.44
CA GLY A 189 -10.85 23.77 29.18
C GLY A 189 -11.72 23.48 27.95
N LEU A 190 -11.13 23.03 26.84
CA LEU A 190 -11.87 22.66 25.62
C LEU A 190 -12.85 21.49 25.84
N ARG A 191 -12.59 20.62 26.82
CA ARG A 191 -13.43 19.47 27.18
C ARG A 191 -14.42 19.76 28.31
N SER A 192 -14.48 21.00 28.79
CA SER A 192 -15.34 21.36 29.91
C SER A 192 -16.83 21.19 29.56
N ARG A 193 -17.62 20.71 30.53
CA ARG A 193 -19.09 20.69 30.41
C ARG A 193 -19.70 22.09 30.36
N PHE A 194 -18.96 23.12 30.76
CA PHE A 194 -19.44 24.50 30.82
C PHE A 194 -18.99 25.29 29.59
N ALA A 195 -19.96 25.82 28.83
CA ALA A 195 -19.70 26.51 27.56
C ALA A 195 -18.80 27.74 27.70
N ASN A 196 -18.90 28.50 28.80
CA ASN A 196 -18.03 29.65 29.06
C ASN A 196 -16.55 29.25 29.21
N ILE A 197 -16.27 28.07 29.79
CA ILE A 197 -14.91 27.54 29.93
C ILE A 197 -14.39 27.07 28.56
N ARG A 198 -15.22 26.37 27.77
CA ARG A 198 -14.84 25.98 26.40
C ARG A 198 -14.52 27.19 25.54
N LEU A 199 -15.37 28.22 25.57
CA LEU A 199 -15.16 29.47 24.84
C LEU A 199 -13.86 30.16 25.27
N GLY A 200 -13.58 30.22 26.58
CA GLY A 200 -12.31 30.72 27.12
C GLY A 200 -11.11 29.96 26.57
N ALA A 201 -11.17 28.63 26.56
CA ALA A 201 -10.09 27.78 26.05
C ALA A 201 -9.88 27.91 24.53
N VAL A 202 -10.95 28.09 23.74
CA VAL A 202 -10.82 28.38 22.29
C VAL A 202 -10.13 29.72 22.05
N ASN A 203 -10.45 30.75 22.85
CA ASN A 203 -9.78 32.05 22.77
C ASN A 203 -8.32 31.99 23.19
N GLU A 204 -8.01 31.28 24.27
CA GLU A 204 -6.63 31.05 24.72
C GLU A 204 -5.81 30.29 23.66
N LEU A 205 -6.43 29.27 23.04
CA LEU A 205 -5.83 28.54 21.92
C LEU A 205 -5.54 29.46 20.73
N ALA A 206 -6.42 30.43 20.43
CA ALA A 206 -6.21 31.40 19.36
C ALA A 206 -4.99 32.31 19.61
N THR A 207 -4.75 32.70 20.86
CA THR A 207 -3.58 33.49 21.26
C THR A 207 -2.29 32.68 21.24
N TRP A 208 -2.38 31.40 21.59
CA TRP A 208 -1.24 30.49 21.64
C TRP A 208 -0.77 30.02 20.25
N LEU A 209 -1.71 29.77 19.34
CA LEU A 209 -1.47 29.16 18.02
C LEU A 209 -0.38 29.82 17.14
N PRO A 210 -0.18 31.16 17.12
CA PRO A 210 0.88 31.79 16.33
C PRO A 210 2.30 31.34 16.69
N HIS A 211 2.49 30.80 17.90
CA HIS A 211 3.78 30.33 18.41
C HIS A 211 3.90 28.80 18.38
N ALA A 212 2.87 28.10 17.88
CA ALA A 212 2.78 26.65 17.87
C ALA A 212 3.64 26.03 16.77
N ASP A 213 4.31 24.92 17.09
CA ASP A 213 4.97 24.08 16.09
C ASP A 213 3.96 23.30 15.23
N ARG A 214 4.46 22.56 14.22
CA ARG A 214 3.61 21.80 13.29
C ARG A 214 2.75 20.73 13.98
N ARG A 215 3.23 20.11 15.06
CA ARG A 215 2.48 19.08 15.82
C ARG A 215 1.42 19.73 16.68
N GLN A 216 1.76 20.85 17.31
CA GLN A 216 0.88 21.67 18.12
C GLN A 216 -0.26 22.30 17.30
N ALA A 217 0.02 22.77 16.09
CA ALA A 217 -1.01 23.27 15.16
C ALA A 217 -1.96 22.16 14.68
N ALA A 218 -1.44 20.95 14.44
CA ALA A 218 -2.27 19.78 14.12
C ALA A 218 -3.15 19.38 15.33
N ALA A 219 -2.64 19.49 16.54
CA ALA A 219 -3.38 19.26 17.78
C ALA A 219 -4.50 20.26 18.01
N ALA A 220 -4.20 21.54 17.82
CA ALA A 220 -5.20 22.60 17.87
C ALA A 220 -6.33 22.34 16.87
N ARG A 221 -5.99 21.99 15.63
CA ARG A 221 -6.98 21.65 14.59
C ARG A 221 -7.87 20.49 15.00
N SER A 222 -7.27 19.39 15.45
CA SER A 222 -8.01 18.20 15.87
C SER A 222 -8.92 18.46 17.06
N ALA A 223 -8.52 19.33 17.99
CA ALA A 223 -9.31 19.69 19.17
C ALA A 223 -10.46 20.66 18.84
N LEU A 224 -10.28 21.53 17.84
CA LEU A 224 -11.30 22.49 17.39
C LEU A 224 -12.38 21.86 16.52
N GLN A 225 -12.07 20.78 15.80
CA GLN A 225 -13.00 20.14 14.87
C GLN A 225 -14.34 19.69 15.48
N PRO A 226 -14.38 19.00 16.64
CA PRO A 226 -15.67 18.67 17.29
C PRO A 226 -16.37 19.90 17.88
N LEU A 227 -15.64 20.97 18.20
CA LEU A 227 -16.21 22.20 18.74
C LEU A 227 -16.83 23.09 17.67
N ALA A 228 -16.59 22.84 16.38
CA ALA A 228 -17.26 23.56 15.30
C ALA A 228 -18.77 23.27 15.24
N ASP A 229 -19.18 22.10 15.76
CA ASP A 229 -20.57 21.66 15.89
C ASP A 229 -21.02 21.62 17.36
N ASP A 230 -20.43 22.46 18.23
CA ASP A 230 -20.74 22.53 19.66
C ASP A 230 -22.19 22.94 19.95
N ASP A 231 -22.75 22.46 21.06
CA ASP A 231 -24.12 22.76 21.48
C ASP A 231 -24.33 24.24 21.81
N ASN A 232 -23.25 24.97 22.12
CA ASN A 232 -23.27 26.41 22.31
C ASN A 232 -22.90 27.17 21.02
N PRO A 233 -23.80 28.03 20.48
CA PRO A 233 -23.56 28.74 19.22
C PRO A 233 -22.30 29.63 19.21
N SER A 234 -21.94 30.22 20.36
CA SER A 234 -20.76 31.08 20.45
C SER A 234 -19.46 30.28 20.40
N VAL A 235 -19.44 29.10 21.04
CA VAL A 235 -18.30 28.17 20.97
C VAL A 235 -18.16 27.65 19.54
N ALA A 236 -19.25 27.18 18.93
CA ALA A 236 -19.30 26.72 17.54
C ALA A 236 -18.75 27.75 16.55
N ALA A 237 -19.27 28.99 16.61
CA ALA A 237 -18.84 30.06 15.73
C ALA A 237 -17.36 30.42 15.90
N THR A 238 -16.88 30.48 17.14
CA THR A 238 -15.48 30.87 17.44
C THR A 238 -14.52 29.75 17.07
N ALA A 239 -14.85 28.50 17.38
CA ALA A 239 -14.07 27.33 16.99
C ALA A 239 -14.01 27.18 15.47
N GLY A 240 -15.13 27.33 14.76
CA GLY A 240 -15.19 27.32 13.30
C GLY A 240 -14.35 28.43 12.65
N ALA A 241 -14.42 29.65 13.19
CA ALA A 241 -13.62 30.78 12.70
C ALA A 241 -12.11 30.54 12.93
N LEU A 242 -11.71 29.98 14.07
CA LEU A 242 -10.32 29.64 14.35
C LEU A 242 -9.85 28.47 13.47
N LEU A 243 -10.67 27.45 13.27
CA LEU A 243 -10.40 26.31 12.42
C LEU A 243 -10.13 26.74 10.97
N ALA A 244 -10.90 27.71 10.45
CA ALA A 244 -10.68 28.32 9.14
C ALA A 244 -9.32 29.05 9.05
N LYS A 245 -8.85 29.66 10.14
CA LYS A 245 -7.51 30.29 10.18
C LYS A 245 -6.39 29.24 10.24
N VAL A 246 -6.61 28.14 10.98
CA VAL A 246 -5.65 27.02 11.07
C VAL A 246 -5.58 26.24 9.75
N SER A 247 -6.64 26.24 8.94
CA SER A 247 -6.69 25.53 7.65
C SER A 247 -5.98 26.29 6.52
N VAL A 248 -5.90 27.64 6.60
CA VAL A 248 -5.22 28.51 5.60
C VAL A 248 -3.74 28.66 5.92
N SER A 249 -3.01 27.55 5.85
CA SER A 249 -1.59 27.51 5.45
C SER A 249 -1.19 26.07 5.18
N PRO A 250 -1.30 25.60 3.91
CA PRO A 250 -0.56 24.44 3.49
C PRO A 250 0.91 24.83 3.26
N PRO A 251 1.89 24.04 3.71
CA PRO A 251 3.25 24.19 3.21
C PRO A 251 3.26 24.01 1.69
N LYS A 252 4.15 24.72 0.99
CA LYS A 252 4.34 24.67 -0.48
C LYS A 252 4.64 23.26 -1.06
N GLN A 253 4.65 22.19 -0.25
CA GLN A 253 4.89 20.80 -0.66
C GLN A 253 3.70 20.09 -1.34
N LYS A 254 2.45 20.57 -1.21
CA LYS A 254 1.25 19.82 -1.67
C LYS A 254 1.25 19.50 -3.18
N ARG A 255 1.76 20.42 -4.00
CA ARG A 255 1.72 20.32 -5.48
C ARG A 255 2.59 19.18 -6.05
N THR A 256 3.66 18.79 -5.35
CA THR A 256 4.57 17.72 -5.79
C THR A 256 4.02 16.35 -5.43
N THR A 257 3.39 16.21 -4.24
CA THR A 257 2.75 14.96 -3.81
C THR A 257 1.65 14.52 -4.76
N ASP A 258 0.79 15.46 -5.16
CA ASP A 258 -0.35 15.17 -6.04
C ASP A 258 0.14 14.66 -7.41
N LYS A 259 1.17 15.31 -8.00
CA LYS A 259 1.77 14.88 -9.27
C LYS A 259 2.38 13.48 -9.21
N VAL A 260 3.06 13.13 -8.12
CA VAL A 260 3.70 11.81 -7.97
C VAL A 260 2.66 10.71 -7.85
N VAL A 261 1.58 10.95 -7.10
CA VAL A 261 0.46 10.01 -6.98
C VAL A 261 -0.28 9.84 -8.30
N GLU A 262 -0.55 10.94 -9.00
CA GLU A 262 -1.20 10.93 -10.31
C GLU A 262 -0.37 10.17 -11.35
N PHE A 263 0.94 10.44 -11.41
CA PHE A 263 1.86 9.71 -12.28
C PHE A 263 1.85 8.21 -11.97
N PHE A 264 1.97 7.83 -10.69
CA PHE A 264 1.98 6.43 -10.29
C PHE A 264 0.67 5.72 -10.70
N ARG A 265 -0.49 6.31 -10.46
CA ARG A 265 -1.78 5.72 -10.86
C ARG A 265 -1.88 5.44 -12.36
N ARG A 266 -1.30 6.30 -13.19
CA ARG A 266 -1.31 6.15 -14.66
C ARG A 266 -0.30 5.13 -15.17
N THR A 267 0.76 4.86 -14.40
CA THR A 267 1.95 4.15 -14.91
C THR A 267 2.36 2.95 -14.06
N ASP A 268 1.56 2.54 -13.07
CA ASP A 268 1.87 1.38 -12.23
C ASP A 268 2.08 0.13 -13.08
N GLY A 269 3.19 -0.57 -12.84
CA GLY A 269 3.61 -1.72 -13.65
C GLY A 269 4.15 -1.40 -15.05
N GLN A 270 4.00 -0.17 -15.57
CA GLN A 270 4.48 0.23 -16.89
C GLN A 270 6.00 0.49 -16.92
N ILE A 271 6.56 0.37 -18.10
CA ILE A 271 7.93 0.72 -18.45
C ILE A 271 7.92 2.15 -19.01
N VAL A 272 8.60 3.04 -18.31
CA VAL A 272 8.71 4.45 -18.65
C VAL A 272 10.16 4.82 -18.92
N ARG A 273 10.37 5.85 -19.74
CA ARG A 273 11.69 6.43 -19.97
C ARG A 273 11.95 7.51 -18.92
N GLY A 274 13.17 7.57 -18.40
CA GLY A 274 13.58 8.60 -17.45
C GLY A 274 15.05 8.98 -17.57
N VAL A 275 15.42 10.13 -16.98
CA VAL A 275 16.79 10.65 -17.01
C VAL A 275 17.41 10.58 -15.62
N VAL A 276 18.58 9.97 -15.48
CA VAL A 276 19.30 9.89 -14.20
C VAL A 276 19.71 11.29 -13.74
N THR A 277 19.23 11.74 -12.59
CA THR A 277 19.52 13.08 -12.06
C THR A 277 20.62 13.08 -11.02
N LYS A 278 20.71 12.02 -10.23
CA LYS A 278 21.62 11.95 -9.09
C LYS A 278 21.94 10.50 -8.76
N LEU A 279 23.20 10.24 -8.43
CA LEU A 279 23.67 8.97 -7.89
C LEU A 279 24.11 9.16 -6.43
N THR A 280 23.95 8.10 -5.65
CA THR A 280 24.36 8.00 -4.25
C THR A 280 24.87 6.59 -4.00
N ALA A 281 25.52 6.36 -2.86
CA ALA A 281 26.18 5.09 -2.55
C ALA A 281 25.34 3.81 -2.81
N ARG A 282 24.00 3.85 -2.66
CA ARG A 282 23.13 2.68 -2.86
C ARG A 282 21.88 2.94 -3.69
N ARG A 283 21.74 4.13 -4.28
CA ARG A 283 20.53 4.54 -5.02
C ARG A 283 20.86 5.42 -6.22
N ALA A 284 20.11 5.23 -7.30
CA ALA A 284 20.04 6.15 -8.42
C ALA A 284 18.68 6.87 -8.41
N PHE A 285 18.69 8.17 -8.67
CA PHE A 285 17.48 9.00 -8.81
C PHE A 285 17.26 9.29 -10.29
N VAL A 286 16.01 9.19 -10.72
CA VAL A 286 15.62 9.28 -12.12
C VAL A 286 14.44 10.23 -12.22
N ARG A 287 14.56 11.26 -13.04
CA ARG A 287 13.44 12.15 -13.36
C ARG A 287 12.59 11.50 -14.44
N LEU A 288 11.30 11.37 -14.16
CA LEU A 288 10.33 10.79 -15.09
C LEU A 288 9.58 11.90 -15.82
N GLU A 289 9.06 12.87 -15.07
CA GLU A 289 8.33 14.03 -15.57
C GLU A 289 8.65 15.28 -14.72
N GLU A 290 8.15 16.45 -15.13
CA GLU A 290 8.36 17.69 -14.41
C GLU A 290 7.70 17.68 -13.01
N GLY A 291 8.53 17.53 -11.98
CA GLY A 291 8.10 17.41 -10.59
C GLY A 291 7.87 15.98 -10.13
N VAL A 292 8.21 14.97 -10.94
CA VAL A 292 8.15 13.55 -10.59
C VAL A 292 9.54 12.93 -10.65
N GLU A 293 10.05 12.51 -9.49
CA GLU A 293 11.34 11.81 -9.36
C GLU A 293 11.10 10.40 -8.82
N GLY A 294 11.72 9.42 -9.47
CA GLY A 294 11.80 8.05 -8.99
C GLY A 294 13.18 7.70 -8.43
N GLN A 295 13.23 6.59 -7.71
CA GLN A 295 14.43 6.03 -7.11
C GLN A 295 14.58 4.56 -7.47
N ILE A 296 15.80 4.15 -7.83
CA ILE A 296 16.19 2.77 -8.06
C ILE A 296 17.16 2.37 -6.94
N ARG A 297 16.91 1.24 -6.27
CA ARG A 297 17.90 0.63 -5.37
C ARG A 297 19.00 -0.02 -6.19
N PHE A 298 20.24 -0.02 -5.71
CA PHE A 298 21.37 -0.57 -6.49
C PHE A 298 21.13 -2.00 -7.04
N HIS A 299 20.51 -2.91 -6.28
CA HIS A 299 20.17 -4.27 -6.77
C HIS A 299 19.06 -4.32 -7.83
N GLU A 300 18.33 -3.23 -8.06
CA GLU A 300 17.31 -3.12 -9.12
C GLU A 300 17.89 -2.49 -10.41
N LEU A 301 19.19 -2.15 -10.45
CA LEU A 301 19.82 -1.54 -11.63
C LEU A 301 20.27 -2.58 -12.66
N ALA A 302 20.73 -3.75 -12.23
CA ALA A 302 21.26 -4.78 -13.13
C ALA A 302 20.96 -6.18 -12.59
N GLU A 303 20.98 -7.16 -13.49
CA GLU A 303 20.86 -8.59 -13.12
C GLU A 303 22.12 -9.09 -12.39
N ARG A 304 23.29 -8.63 -12.84
CA ARG A 304 24.58 -8.94 -12.23
C ARG A 304 24.72 -8.27 -10.85
N PRO A 305 25.49 -8.88 -9.93
CA PRO A 305 25.86 -8.22 -8.68
C PRO A 305 26.63 -6.93 -8.97
N ILE A 306 26.21 -5.84 -8.32
CA ILE A 306 26.89 -4.54 -8.36
C ILE A 306 26.98 -3.98 -6.95
N GLU A 307 28.00 -3.17 -6.70
CA GLU A 307 28.23 -2.58 -5.37
C GLU A 307 27.72 -1.14 -5.30
N ILE A 308 27.90 -0.38 -6.39
CA ILE A 308 27.53 1.03 -6.48
C ILE A 308 26.82 1.33 -7.82
N PRO A 309 25.84 2.26 -7.86
CA PRO A 309 25.10 2.62 -9.08
C PRO A 309 25.96 3.09 -10.27
N GLU A 310 27.08 3.75 -9.98
CA GLU A 310 28.00 4.34 -10.98
C GLU A 310 28.64 3.29 -11.90
N GLN A 311 28.65 2.01 -11.49
CA GLN A 311 29.11 0.89 -12.33
C GLN A 311 28.17 0.57 -13.50
N VAL A 312 26.98 1.16 -13.52
CA VAL A 312 25.86 0.73 -14.36
C VAL A 312 25.15 1.88 -15.06
N VAL A 313 25.09 3.05 -14.43
CA VAL A 313 24.43 4.25 -14.95
C VAL A 313 25.25 5.51 -14.66
N LYS A 314 25.10 6.52 -15.51
CA LYS A 314 25.71 7.85 -15.35
C LYS A 314 24.65 8.93 -15.15
N VAL A 315 24.99 10.01 -14.43
CA VAL A 315 24.12 11.18 -14.33
C VAL A 315 23.93 11.80 -15.73
N GLY A 316 22.69 12.10 -16.09
CA GLY A 316 22.29 12.59 -17.41
C GLY A 316 21.91 11.49 -18.40
N GLU A 317 22.10 10.21 -18.06
CA GLU A 317 21.76 9.09 -18.94
C GLU A 317 20.24 8.88 -19.02
N GLU A 318 19.73 8.65 -20.24
CA GLU A 318 18.35 8.19 -20.47
C GLU A 318 18.27 6.68 -20.31
N ILE A 319 17.37 6.21 -19.45
CA ILE A 319 17.18 4.78 -19.16
C ILE A 319 15.70 4.40 -19.20
N PHE A 320 15.43 3.12 -19.48
CA PHE A 320 14.10 2.52 -19.35
C PHE A 320 13.95 1.86 -17.99
N VAL A 321 12.82 2.10 -17.32
CA VAL A 321 12.57 1.66 -15.94
C VAL A 321 11.13 1.23 -15.77
N LYS A 322 10.91 0.15 -15.03
CA LYS A 322 9.58 -0.32 -14.64
C LYS A 322 9.16 0.39 -13.35
N VAL A 323 7.93 0.88 -13.31
CA VAL A 323 7.29 1.41 -12.09
C VAL A 323 6.86 0.22 -11.23
N ILE A 324 7.40 0.13 -10.01
CA ILE A 324 7.17 -1.01 -9.10
C ILE A 324 6.50 -0.62 -7.78
N GLY A 325 6.29 0.67 -7.54
CA GLY A 325 5.62 1.15 -6.33
C GLY A 325 5.82 2.64 -6.07
N ILE A 326 5.28 3.11 -4.94
CA ILE A 326 5.33 4.53 -4.54
C ILE A 326 5.78 4.68 -3.08
N ASP A 327 6.65 5.64 -2.82
CA ASP A 327 7.06 6.13 -1.50
C ASP A 327 6.30 7.42 -1.19
N LEU A 328 5.16 7.29 -0.51
CA LEU A 328 4.31 8.43 -0.15
C LEU A 328 4.95 9.33 0.91
N ASP A 329 5.88 8.82 1.72
CA ASP A 329 6.54 9.63 2.75
C ASP A 329 7.58 10.56 2.14
N ARG A 330 8.26 10.09 1.08
CA ARG A 330 9.30 10.85 0.38
C ARG A 330 8.85 11.45 -0.94
N HIS A 331 7.58 11.25 -1.31
CA HIS A 331 6.99 11.67 -2.59
C HIS A 331 7.85 11.22 -3.78
N ARG A 332 8.20 9.93 -3.83
CA ARG A 332 9.04 9.35 -4.88
C ARG A 332 8.45 8.04 -5.39
N ILE A 333 8.84 7.66 -6.59
CA ILE A 333 8.41 6.40 -7.22
C ILE A 333 9.51 5.36 -7.10
N TRP A 334 9.17 4.13 -6.74
CA TRP A 334 10.12 3.01 -6.80
C TRP A 334 10.20 2.50 -8.23
N LEU A 335 11.42 2.37 -8.72
CA LEU A 335 11.71 2.01 -10.09
C LEU A 335 12.65 0.80 -10.13
N SER A 336 12.53 -0.02 -11.17
CA SER A 336 13.46 -1.12 -11.46
C SER A 336 13.87 -1.13 -12.93
N ARG A 337 15.18 -1.04 -13.19
CA ARG A 337 15.76 -1.19 -14.53
C ARG A 337 15.90 -2.68 -14.88
N LYS A 338 16.28 -3.49 -13.89
CA LYS A 338 16.37 -4.95 -13.99
C LYS A 338 15.04 -5.56 -14.48
N GLN A 339 13.93 -5.23 -13.82
CA GLN A 339 12.62 -5.76 -14.20
C GLN A 339 12.11 -5.24 -15.54
N ALA A 340 12.48 -4.02 -15.95
CA ALA A 340 12.18 -3.53 -17.29
C ALA A 340 12.87 -4.39 -18.35
N ASN A 341 14.16 -4.68 -18.15
CA ASN A 341 14.97 -5.41 -19.12
C ASN A 341 14.64 -6.91 -19.19
N ALA A 342 14.08 -7.51 -18.13
CA ALA A 342 13.87 -8.95 -18.01
C ALA A 342 13.18 -9.57 -19.24
N GLY A 343 12.07 -8.97 -19.70
CA GLY A 343 11.31 -9.46 -20.86
C GLY A 343 12.03 -9.38 -22.22
N LEU A 344 13.15 -8.64 -22.30
CA LEU A 344 13.96 -8.46 -23.51
C LEU A 344 15.26 -9.28 -23.48
N THR A 345 15.53 -9.97 -22.38
CA THR A 345 16.82 -10.63 -22.13
C THR A 345 16.86 -12.13 -22.45
N GLY A 346 15.76 -12.73 -22.94
CA GLY A 346 15.82 -14.00 -23.67
C GLY A 346 15.50 -15.29 -22.89
N ASP A 347 14.84 -15.20 -21.73
CA ASP A 347 14.30 -16.38 -21.02
C ASP A 347 12.78 -16.59 -21.24
N ALA A 348 12.14 -15.75 -22.06
CA ALA A 348 10.75 -15.90 -22.46
C ALA A 348 10.70 -16.33 -23.94
N GLU A 349 10.14 -17.51 -24.22
CA GLU A 349 9.80 -17.95 -25.58
C GLU A 349 8.74 -16.99 -26.17
N GLY A 350 9.14 -16.17 -27.13
CA GLY A 350 8.23 -15.39 -27.99
C GLY A 350 8.44 -13.87 -27.95
N ASP A 351 8.33 -13.23 -29.11
CA ASP A 351 8.20 -11.77 -29.29
C ASP A 351 6.89 -11.25 -28.66
N LEU A 352 6.77 -11.35 -27.33
CA LEU A 352 5.61 -10.91 -26.57
C LEU A 352 5.69 -9.40 -26.34
N TYR A 353 5.55 -8.63 -27.42
CA TYR A 353 5.27 -7.21 -27.34
C TYR A 353 3.92 -7.02 -26.65
N ASP A 354 3.95 -6.56 -25.41
CA ASP A 354 2.76 -6.14 -24.65
C ASP A 354 2.63 -4.61 -24.68
N PRO A 355 1.67 -4.04 -25.44
CA PRO A 355 1.43 -2.60 -25.49
C PRO A 355 1.09 -1.99 -24.12
N ALA A 356 0.48 -2.76 -23.21
CA ALA A 356 0.05 -2.27 -21.90
C ALA A 356 1.25 -1.85 -21.05
N LEU A 357 2.38 -2.57 -21.17
CA LEU A 357 3.62 -2.22 -20.49
C LEU A 357 4.20 -0.88 -20.96
N TYR A 358 3.83 -0.36 -22.13
CA TYR A 358 4.43 0.87 -22.68
C TYR A 358 3.51 2.11 -22.58
N GLY A 359 2.30 1.95 -22.06
CA GLY A 359 1.36 3.04 -21.80
C GLY A 359 0.02 2.94 -22.50
N MET A 360 -0.28 1.82 -23.17
CA MET A 360 -1.62 1.59 -23.69
C MET A 360 -2.57 1.16 -22.57
N ALA A 361 -3.72 1.81 -22.46
CA ALA A 361 -4.76 1.37 -21.55
C ALA A 361 -5.37 0.05 -22.06
N ALA A 362 -4.90 -1.08 -21.54
CA ALA A 362 -5.55 -2.36 -21.78
C ALA A 362 -6.80 -2.44 -20.88
N THR A 363 -7.95 -2.61 -21.52
CA THR A 363 -9.22 -2.84 -20.82
C THR A 363 -9.47 -4.34 -20.86
N TYR A 364 -9.81 -4.93 -19.73
CA TYR A 364 -10.14 -6.35 -19.61
C TYR A 364 -11.54 -6.48 -19.04
N ASP A 365 -12.28 -7.51 -19.45
CA ASP A 365 -13.61 -7.80 -18.92
C ASP A 365 -13.53 -8.52 -17.55
N ALA A 366 -14.68 -8.94 -17.01
CA ALA A 366 -14.76 -9.57 -15.68
C ALA A 366 -14.12 -10.98 -15.66
N GLU A 367 -13.93 -11.57 -16.81
CA GLU A 367 -13.34 -12.88 -17.07
C GLU A 367 -11.82 -12.79 -17.30
N GLY A 368 -11.31 -11.58 -17.55
CA GLY A 368 -9.88 -11.28 -17.73
C GLY A 368 -9.44 -11.28 -19.19
N ASP A 369 -10.38 -11.31 -20.13
CA ASP A 369 -10.12 -11.26 -21.56
C ASP A 369 -9.96 -9.81 -22.04
N PHE A 370 -9.13 -9.59 -23.06
CA PHE A 370 -8.85 -8.26 -23.59
C PHE A 370 -10.06 -7.70 -24.33
N VAL A 371 -10.49 -6.50 -23.94
CA VAL A 371 -11.58 -5.76 -24.59
C VAL A 371 -11.01 -4.96 -25.75
N TYR A 372 -11.38 -5.37 -26.97
CA TYR A 372 -11.02 -4.68 -28.19
C TYR A 372 -11.69 -3.30 -28.29
N PRO A 373 -11.09 -2.36 -29.06
CA PRO A 373 -11.65 -1.04 -29.25
C PRO A 373 -13.05 -1.08 -29.88
N GLU A 374 -13.87 -0.09 -29.56
CA GLU A 374 -15.16 0.10 -30.21
C GLU A 374 -14.98 0.25 -31.73
N GLY A 375 -15.66 -0.59 -32.51
CA GLY A 375 -15.54 -0.63 -33.96
C GLY A 375 -14.55 -1.66 -34.52
N PHE A 376 -13.83 -2.40 -33.67
CA PHE A 376 -13.00 -3.53 -34.10
C PHE A 376 -13.76 -4.86 -33.91
N ASP A 377 -13.85 -5.66 -34.97
CA ASP A 377 -14.42 -7.01 -34.92
C ASP A 377 -13.30 -8.03 -34.66
N PRO A 378 -13.25 -8.67 -33.47
CA PRO A 378 -12.21 -9.64 -33.15
C PRO A 378 -12.36 -10.97 -33.90
N GLU A 379 -13.56 -11.34 -34.36
CA GLU A 379 -13.77 -12.57 -35.12
C GLU A 379 -13.30 -12.41 -36.57
N ALA A 380 -13.57 -11.25 -37.17
CA ALA A 380 -13.10 -10.91 -38.51
C ALA A 380 -11.66 -10.38 -38.54
N SER A 381 -11.13 -9.93 -37.39
CA SER A 381 -9.86 -9.18 -37.29
C SER A 381 -9.82 -7.93 -38.17
N GLU A 382 -10.97 -7.26 -38.34
CA GLU A 382 -11.14 -6.09 -39.21
C GLU A 382 -11.88 -4.97 -38.49
N TRP A 383 -11.66 -3.73 -38.92
CA TRP A 383 -12.41 -2.57 -38.45
C TRP A 383 -13.73 -2.44 -39.22
N LEU A 384 -14.81 -2.16 -38.50
CA LEU A 384 -16.12 -1.92 -39.08
C LEU A 384 -16.13 -0.61 -39.88
N GLU A 385 -16.92 -0.59 -40.97
CA GLU A 385 -17.11 0.59 -41.80
C GLU A 385 -17.72 1.75 -40.98
N GLY A 386 -17.16 2.95 -41.09
CA GLY A 386 -17.60 4.14 -40.35
C GLY A 386 -16.83 4.42 -39.04
N TYR A 387 -15.87 3.56 -38.65
CA TYR A 387 -15.01 3.75 -37.47
C TYR A 387 -13.57 4.18 -37.81
N ASP A 388 -13.36 4.83 -38.97
CA ASP A 388 -12.02 5.23 -39.44
C ASP A 388 -11.27 6.11 -38.44
N THR A 389 -11.96 7.00 -37.73
CA THR A 389 -11.34 7.88 -36.73
C THR A 389 -10.84 7.12 -35.49
N GLN A 390 -11.55 6.08 -35.06
CA GLN A 390 -11.19 5.22 -33.94
C GLN A 390 -10.03 4.31 -34.34
N ARG A 391 -10.07 3.79 -35.58
CA ARG A 391 -8.96 3.02 -36.17
C ARG A 391 -7.68 3.85 -36.20
N GLU A 392 -7.71 5.04 -36.78
CA GLU A 392 -6.54 5.91 -36.91
C GLU A 392 -5.95 6.27 -35.54
N ALA A 393 -6.79 6.61 -34.55
CA ALA A 393 -6.35 6.91 -33.20
C ALA A 393 -5.71 5.70 -32.49
N TRP A 394 -6.30 4.52 -32.65
CA TRP A 394 -5.79 3.27 -32.08
C TRP A 394 -4.47 2.85 -32.73
N GLU A 395 -4.38 2.92 -34.07
CA GLU A 395 -3.16 2.64 -34.84
C GLU A 395 -2.04 3.61 -34.45
N GLN A 396 -2.34 4.89 -34.28
CA GLN A 396 -1.36 5.89 -33.84
C GLN A 396 -0.82 5.60 -32.45
N GLN A 397 -1.68 5.23 -31.49
CA GLN A 397 -1.26 4.83 -30.15
C GLN A 397 -0.41 3.55 -30.19
N HIS A 398 -0.82 2.54 -30.97
CA HIS A 398 -0.06 1.31 -31.17
C HIS A 398 1.31 1.57 -31.80
N ALA A 399 1.39 2.44 -32.79
CA ALA A 399 2.65 2.84 -33.42
C ALA A 399 3.59 3.53 -32.44
N GLU A 400 3.07 4.42 -31.58
CA GLU A 400 3.87 5.08 -30.53
C GLU A 400 4.40 4.06 -29.51
N MET A 401 3.55 3.15 -29.02
CA MET A 401 3.95 2.12 -28.05
C MET A 401 4.98 1.16 -28.65
N ARG A 402 4.82 0.81 -29.93
CA ARG A 402 5.77 -0.02 -30.68
C ARG A 402 7.11 0.71 -30.82
N ALA A 403 7.10 2.00 -31.14
CA ALA A 403 8.32 2.80 -31.20
C ALA A 403 9.05 2.86 -29.84
N ARG A 404 8.31 2.95 -28.72
CA ARG A 404 8.90 2.88 -27.36
C ARG A 404 9.51 1.51 -27.07
N TYR A 405 8.82 0.43 -27.42
CA TYR A 405 9.33 -0.94 -27.30
C TYR A 405 10.61 -1.15 -28.11
N GLU A 406 10.64 -0.73 -29.38
CA GLU A 406 11.83 -0.82 -30.22
C GLU A 406 13.01 0.01 -29.67
N ALA A 407 12.73 1.19 -29.13
CA ALA A 407 13.75 2.00 -28.46
C ALA A 407 14.32 1.29 -27.22
N HIS A 408 13.46 0.62 -26.45
CA HIS A 408 13.87 -0.19 -25.31
C HIS A 408 14.70 -1.41 -25.73
N GLN A 409 14.34 -2.09 -26.82
CA GLN A 409 15.14 -3.16 -27.41
C GLN A 409 16.54 -2.67 -27.81
N ARG A 410 16.63 -1.53 -28.50
CA ARG A 410 17.91 -0.92 -28.87
C ARG A 410 18.74 -0.55 -27.63
N TYR A 411 18.10 -0.03 -26.59
CA TYR A 411 18.74 0.26 -25.31
C TYR A 411 19.33 -1.01 -24.66
N VAL A 412 18.54 -2.08 -24.52
CA VAL A 412 19.00 -3.35 -23.93
C VAL A 412 20.13 -3.97 -24.74
N ALA A 413 20.05 -3.92 -26.08
CA ALA A 413 21.11 -4.41 -26.96
C ALA A 413 22.43 -3.62 -26.78
N ALA A 414 22.35 -2.30 -26.62
CA ALA A 414 23.51 -1.45 -26.35
C ALA A 414 24.13 -1.76 -24.98
N VAL A 415 23.32 -1.80 -23.92
CA VAL A 415 23.78 -2.14 -22.56
C VAL A 415 24.47 -3.51 -22.53
N ARG A 416 23.92 -4.52 -23.22
CA ARG A 416 24.53 -5.85 -23.32
C ARG A 416 25.88 -5.85 -24.04
N LYS A 417 26.07 -4.95 -25.02
CA LYS A 417 27.33 -4.83 -25.74
C LYS A 417 28.42 -4.21 -24.86
N ASP A 418 28.05 -3.22 -24.05
CA ASP A 418 28.94 -2.56 -23.09
C ASP A 418 29.25 -3.44 -21.87
N GLU A 419 28.36 -4.36 -21.50
CA GLU A 419 28.52 -5.29 -20.37
C GLU A 419 29.21 -6.62 -20.72
N LYS A 420 29.44 -6.93 -22.01
CA LYS A 420 30.32 -8.04 -22.38
C LYS A 420 31.76 -7.68 -22.00
N PRO A 421 32.48 -8.52 -21.24
CA PRO A 421 33.86 -8.23 -20.88
C PRO A 421 34.69 -7.99 -22.15
N GLN A 422 35.57 -6.98 -22.10
CA GLN A 422 36.73 -6.88 -22.99
C GLN A 422 37.60 -8.14 -22.78
N ALA A 423 37.19 -9.26 -23.38
CA ALA A 423 38.05 -10.39 -23.57
C ALA A 423 38.95 -10.10 -24.77
N ALA A 424 40.26 -10.23 -24.55
CA ALA A 424 41.39 -10.08 -25.47
C ALA A 424 41.92 -8.64 -25.69
N GLY A 425 43.02 -8.33 -24.99
CA GLY A 425 43.81 -7.12 -25.23
C GLY A 425 44.97 -6.86 -24.26
N ALA A 426 45.64 -7.89 -23.75
CA ALA A 426 46.97 -7.76 -23.15
C ALA A 426 47.73 -9.08 -23.37
N GLY A 427 48.41 -9.15 -24.51
CA GLY A 427 49.47 -10.10 -24.80
C GLY A 427 50.81 -9.39 -24.74
#